data_AF-A0A0S2I550-F1
#
_entry.id   AF-A0A0S2I550-F1
#
_cell.length_a   1.000
_cell.length_b   1.000
_cell.length_c   1.000
_cell.angle_alpha   90.00
_cell.angle_beta   90.00
_cell.angle_gamma   90.00
#
_symmetry.space_group_name_H-M   'P 1'
#
loop_
_entity.id
_entity.type
_entity.pdbx_description
1 polymer ?
#
loop_
_entity_poly.entity_id
_entity_poly.type
_entity_poly.pdbx_seq_one_letter_code
_entity_poly.pdbx_strand_id
1 'polypeptide(L)'
;ASMQQCNDFLFLGTKQVAMGRAGDDFWVKGPLGDPTGEYWLQGLHMIHCSYNSLWMGQIIQPDWDMFQSIHVCGKFHAGSRAICGGPVYLSDHVGFHDFDLIKKLVFPDGTIPKCIQFPLPTRDCLFKNPLFDLTTVLKIWNFNKNGGVIGAFNCQG
;
A
#
# COMPACT_ATOMS: atom_id res chain seq x y z
N ALA A 1 -14.84 -9.43 10.74
CA ALA A 1 -15.47 -8.10 10.66
C ALA A 1 -14.49 -7.17 9.96
N SER A 2 -14.70 -6.93 8.67
CA SER A 2 -13.89 -6.00 7.88
C SER A 2 -14.17 -4.57 8.38
N MET A 3 -13.14 -3.72 8.39
CA MET A 3 -13.24 -2.31 8.80
C MET A 3 -14.15 -1.43 7.93
N GLN A 4 -14.88 -2.03 6.99
CA GLN A 4 -15.90 -1.37 6.16
C GLN A 4 -17.13 -0.85 6.92
N GLN A 5 -17.29 -1.12 8.23
CA GLN A 5 -18.53 -0.81 8.95
C GLN A 5 -18.27 -0.16 10.32
N CYS A 6 -17.91 1.13 10.34
CA CYS A 6 -18.46 2.12 11.28
C CYS A 6 -17.69 3.44 11.18
N ASN A 7 -18.34 4.50 10.70
CA ASN A 7 -17.85 5.86 10.96
C ASN A 7 -17.66 6.11 12.47
N ASP A 8 -18.44 5.42 13.31
CA ASP A 8 -18.29 5.44 14.76
C ASP A 8 -16.94 4.86 15.23
N PHE A 9 -16.37 3.87 14.55
CA PHE A 9 -15.03 3.37 14.86
C PHE A 9 -13.99 4.44 14.56
N LEU A 10 -14.10 5.12 13.42
CA LEU A 10 -13.19 6.21 13.08
C LEU A 10 -13.37 7.41 14.00
N PHE A 11 -14.60 7.73 14.43
CA PHE A 11 -14.85 8.86 15.30
C PHE A 11 -14.45 8.57 16.76
N LEU A 12 -14.90 7.45 17.32
CA LEU A 12 -14.72 7.09 18.74
C LEU A 12 -13.38 6.41 19.01
N GLY A 13 -12.84 5.67 18.02
CA GLY A 13 -11.61 4.88 18.13
C GLY A 13 -10.32 5.68 17.92
N THR A 14 -10.37 6.92 17.41
CA THR A 14 -9.18 7.74 17.12
C THR A 14 -8.18 7.86 18.27
N LYS A 15 -8.63 7.78 19.51
CA LYS A 15 -7.77 7.87 20.71
C LYS A 15 -7.32 6.53 21.26
N GLN A 16 -7.82 5.43 20.70
CA GLN A 16 -7.58 4.07 21.18
C GLN A 16 -6.74 3.24 20.20
N VAL A 17 -6.76 3.58 18.91
CA VAL A 17 -5.99 2.89 17.87
C VAL A 17 -4.99 3.82 17.19
N ALA A 18 -3.77 3.32 16.96
CA ALA A 18 -2.71 4.09 16.32
C ALA A 18 -2.84 4.14 14.79
N MET A 19 -3.54 3.17 14.19
CA MET A 19 -3.58 2.95 12.75
C MET A 19 -4.83 2.18 12.34
N GLY A 20 -5.26 2.38 11.10
CA GLY A 20 -6.42 1.73 10.50
C GLY A 20 -6.13 1.21 9.10
N ARG A 21 -6.31 -0.10 8.89
CA ARG A 21 -6.30 -0.78 7.59
C ARG A 21 -7.15 -0.06 6.53
N ALA A 22 -6.49 0.38 5.46
CA ALA A 22 -7.08 1.22 4.42
C ALA A 22 -7.56 0.44 3.19
N GLY A 23 -7.05 -0.76 2.94
CA GLY A 23 -7.45 -1.60 1.81
C GLY A 23 -8.33 -2.78 2.19
N ASP A 24 -8.43 -3.76 1.31
CA ASP A 24 -8.74 -5.14 1.67
C ASP A 24 -7.45 -5.86 2.10
N ASP A 25 -7.55 -7.15 2.45
CA ASP A 25 -6.38 -7.97 2.79
C ASP A 25 -5.46 -8.12 1.57
N PHE A 26 -4.16 -8.22 1.78
CA PHE A 26 -3.24 -8.68 0.73
C PHE A 26 -3.52 -10.15 0.40
N TRP A 27 -3.87 -10.41 -0.87
CA TRP A 27 -4.09 -11.76 -1.39
C TRP A 27 -2.95 -12.19 -2.30
N VAL A 28 -2.23 -13.25 -1.91
CA VAL A 28 -1.13 -13.84 -2.69
C VAL A 28 -1.62 -14.38 -4.04
N LYS A 29 -2.82 -14.97 -4.06
CA LYS A 29 -3.44 -15.51 -5.27
C LYS A 29 -4.90 -15.09 -5.33
N GLY A 30 -5.39 -14.91 -6.55
CA GLY A 30 -6.79 -14.58 -6.75
C GLY A 30 -7.73 -15.69 -6.27
N PRO A 31 -8.93 -15.32 -5.81
CA PRO A 31 -9.95 -16.30 -5.50
C PRO A 31 -10.33 -17.07 -6.78
N LEU A 32 -10.56 -18.38 -6.64
CA LEU A 32 -11.19 -19.25 -7.65
C LEU A 32 -10.49 -19.31 -9.03
N GLY A 33 -9.16 -19.51 -9.06
CA GLY A 33 -8.48 -19.97 -10.27
C GLY A 33 -8.36 -18.94 -11.40
N ASP A 34 -8.57 -17.65 -11.11
CA ASP A 34 -8.29 -16.56 -12.03
C ASP A 34 -6.78 -16.49 -12.36
N PRO A 35 -6.37 -16.77 -13.61
CA PRO A 35 -4.97 -16.79 -14.01
C PRO A 35 -4.28 -15.42 -13.90
N THR A 36 -5.05 -14.32 -13.97
CA THR A 36 -4.51 -12.96 -13.89
C THR A 36 -4.64 -12.37 -12.48
N GLY A 37 -5.35 -13.05 -11.58
CA GLY A 37 -5.59 -12.65 -10.19
C GLY A 37 -4.32 -12.38 -9.41
N GLU A 38 -3.21 -13.07 -9.72
CA GLU A 38 -1.92 -12.82 -9.07
C GLU A 38 -1.38 -11.40 -9.31
N TYR A 39 -1.79 -10.71 -10.39
CA TYR A 39 -1.28 -9.37 -10.75
C TYR A 39 -2.32 -8.26 -10.54
N TRP A 40 -3.52 -8.38 -11.13
CA TRP A 40 -4.49 -7.28 -11.10
C TRP A 40 -5.00 -7.00 -9.68
N LEU A 41 -5.09 -8.02 -8.81
CA LEU A 41 -5.45 -7.81 -7.40
C LEU A 41 -4.43 -6.96 -6.66
N GLN A 42 -3.16 -7.05 -7.04
CA GLN A 42 -2.10 -6.23 -6.43
C GLN A 42 -2.26 -4.76 -6.85
N GLY A 43 -2.61 -4.55 -8.12
CA GLY A 43 -3.02 -3.25 -8.63
C GLY A 43 -4.25 -2.69 -7.91
N LEU A 44 -5.30 -3.50 -7.75
CA LEU A 44 -6.52 -3.14 -7.03
C LEU A 44 -6.22 -2.76 -5.57
N HIS A 45 -5.42 -3.57 -4.87
CA HIS A 45 -5.00 -3.31 -3.48
C HIS A 45 -4.36 -1.93 -3.33
N MET A 46 -3.47 -1.58 -4.26
CA MET A 46 -2.81 -0.27 -4.29
C MET A 46 -3.76 0.90 -4.53
N ILE A 47 -4.73 0.71 -5.41
CA ILE A 47 -5.78 1.71 -5.68
C ILE A 47 -6.65 1.87 -4.43
N HIS A 48 -7.15 0.78 -3.85
CA HIS A 48 -7.95 0.83 -2.61
C HIS A 48 -7.21 1.52 -1.47
N CYS A 49 -5.97 1.11 -1.19
CA CYS A 49 -5.19 1.71 -0.10
C CYS A 49 -4.95 3.21 -0.32
N SER A 50 -4.56 3.64 -1.53
CA SER A 50 -4.27 5.05 -1.81
C SER A 50 -5.52 5.93 -1.83
N TYR A 51 -6.62 5.48 -2.44
CA TYR A 51 -7.87 6.25 -2.50
C TYR A 51 -8.56 6.31 -1.14
N ASN A 52 -8.56 5.22 -0.37
CA ASN A 52 -9.12 5.24 0.99
C ASN A 52 -8.25 6.09 1.93
N SER A 53 -6.93 6.16 1.72
CA SER A 53 -6.04 7.07 2.46
C SER A 53 -6.40 8.55 2.26
N LEU A 54 -6.97 8.93 1.11
CA LEU A 54 -7.45 10.30 0.86
C LEU A 54 -8.52 10.72 1.87
N TRP A 55 -9.40 9.79 2.26
CA TRP A 55 -10.47 10.03 3.22
C TRP A 55 -10.03 9.72 4.66
N MET A 56 -9.49 8.52 4.90
CA MET A 56 -9.14 8.03 6.24
C MET A 56 -7.98 8.79 6.88
N GLY A 57 -7.00 9.23 6.08
CA GLY A 57 -5.76 9.84 6.58
C GLY A 57 -5.99 11.14 7.38
N GLN A 58 -7.15 11.77 7.23
CA GLN A 58 -7.52 12.95 8.03
C GLN A 58 -7.92 12.60 9.47
N ILE A 59 -8.11 11.31 9.78
CA ILE A 59 -8.67 10.82 11.04
C ILE A 59 -7.72 9.82 11.70
N ILE A 60 -7.14 8.90 10.92
CA ILE A 60 -6.29 7.81 11.43
C ILE A 60 -5.17 7.50 10.45
N GLN A 61 -4.01 7.08 10.96
CA GLN A 61 -2.90 6.65 10.10
C GLN A 61 -3.31 5.42 9.26
N PRO A 62 -3.31 5.51 7.92
CA PRO A 62 -3.65 4.38 7.06
C PRO A 62 -2.61 3.26 7.15
N ASP A 63 -3.08 2.03 7.30
CA ASP A 63 -2.29 0.80 7.19
C ASP A 63 -2.58 0.11 5.86
N TRP A 64 -1.53 -0.14 5.08
CA TRP A 64 -1.60 -0.70 3.74
C TRP A 64 -1.41 -2.23 3.72
N ASP A 65 -1.46 -2.86 4.90
CA ASP A 65 -1.30 -4.28 5.11
C ASP A 65 0.14 -4.79 4.84
N MET A 66 0.38 -6.04 5.18
CA MET A 66 1.60 -6.79 4.92
C MET A 66 1.81 -7.10 3.42
N PHE A 67 3.02 -7.56 3.07
CA PHE A 67 3.30 -8.19 1.79
C PHE A 67 4.31 -9.32 1.93
N GLN A 68 4.43 -10.14 0.88
CA GLN A 68 5.47 -11.17 0.79
C GLN A 68 6.56 -10.71 -0.16
N SER A 69 7.81 -10.69 0.32
CA SER A 69 8.99 -10.30 -0.47
C SER A 69 9.26 -11.24 -1.64
N ILE A 70 8.98 -12.54 -1.49
CA ILE A 70 9.16 -13.56 -2.53
C ILE A 70 8.01 -13.64 -3.54
N HIS A 71 6.92 -12.89 -3.33
CA HIS A 71 5.81 -12.87 -4.27
C HIS A 71 6.25 -12.32 -5.62
N VAL A 72 5.59 -12.72 -6.71
CA VAL A 72 5.92 -12.22 -8.06
C VAL A 72 5.78 -10.69 -8.15
N CYS A 73 4.82 -10.11 -7.41
CA CYS A 73 4.65 -8.67 -7.23
C CYS A 73 5.37 -8.10 -5.99
N GLY A 74 6.33 -8.82 -5.41
CA GLY A 74 7.04 -8.40 -4.19
C GLY A 74 7.71 -7.04 -4.34
N LYS A 75 8.38 -6.78 -5.47
CA LYS A 75 9.01 -5.48 -5.78
C LYS A 75 7.98 -4.35 -5.87
N PHE A 76 6.83 -4.62 -6.46
CA PHE A 76 5.72 -3.68 -6.60
C PHE A 76 5.20 -3.26 -5.22
N HIS A 77 5.01 -4.23 -4.32
CA HIS A 77 4.62 -3.95 -2.94
C HIS A 77 5.72 -3.34 -2.07
N ALA A 78 6.98 -3.72 -2.26
CA ALA A 78 8.09 -3.08 -1.57
C ALA A 78 8.15 -1.58 -1.89
N GLY A 79 8.04 -1.24 -3.19
CA GLY A 79 7.97 0.15 -3.64
C GLY A 79 6.80 0.92 -3.05
N SER A 80 5.64 0.28 -2.89
CA SER A 80 4.49 0.93 -2.26
C SER A 80 4.68 1.19 -0.77
N ARG A 81 5.30 0.26 -0.04
CA ARG A 81 5.61 0.44 1.39
C ARG A 81 6.71 1.46 1.62
N ALA A 82 7.63 1.63 0.68
CA ALA A 82 8.63 2.70 0.75
C ALA A 82 8.01 4.11 0.75
N ILE A 83 6.89 4.29 0.02
CA ILE A 83 6.17 5.58 -0.02
C ILE A 83 4.99 5.64 0.96
N CYS A 84 4.59 4.51 1.57
CA CYS A 84 3.32 4.43 2.32
C CYS A 84 3.25 5.38 3.54
N GLY A 85 4.39 5.70 4.14
CA GLY A 85 4.48 6.46 5.40
C GLY A 85 3.92 5.73 6.63
N GLY A 86 3.20 4.62 6.42
CA GLY A 86 2.79 3.66 7.42
C GLY A 86 3.86 2.61 7.71
N PRO A 87 3.47 1.48 8.33
CA PRO A 87 4.37 0.39 8.64
C PRO A 87 4.78 -0.41 7.39
N VAL A 88 5.91 -1.10 7.52
CA VAL A 88 6.41 -2.07 6.55
C VAL A 88 6.39 -3.45 7.20
N TYR A 89 5.37 -4.25 6.90
CA TYR A 89 5.21 -5.60 7.44
C TYR A 89 5.46 -6.66 6.36
N LEU A 90 6.24 -7.68 6.71
CA LEU A 90 6.49 -8.84 5.87
C LEU A 90 5.72 -10.06 6.41
N SER A 91 5.19 -10.87 5.52
CA SER A 91 4.44 -12.11 5.85
C SER A 91 4.92 -13.33 5.07
N ASP A 92 6.17 -13.29 4.63
CA ASP A 92 6.87 -14.42 4.04
C ASP A 92 6.96 -15.60 5.02
N HIS A 93 7.10 -16.81 4.48
CA HIS A 93 7.41 -17.98 5.28
C HIS A 93 8.80 -17.84 5.92
N VAL A 94 8.95 -18.29 7.16
CA VAL A 94 10.22 -18.25 7.88
C VAL A 94 11.31 -18.96 7.06
N GLY A 95 12.40 -18.25 6.79
CA GLY A 95 13.52 -18.76 5.99
C GLY A 95 13.38 -18.55 4.47
N PHE A 96 12.24 -18.04 4.01
CA PHE A 96 11.96 -17.79 2.60
C PHE A 96 11.74 -16.29 2.36
N HIS A 97 12.81 -15.51 2.49
CA HIS A 97 12.79 -14.06 2.28
C HIS A 97 13.68 -13.67 1.10
N ASP A 98 13.23 -12.71 0.30
CA ASP A 98 14.10 -11.97 -0.63
C ASP A 98 14.81 -10.86 0.14
N PHE A 99 15.94 -11.20 0.77
CA PHE A 99 16.75 -10.24 1.53
C PHE A 99 17.32 -9.12 0.66
N ASP A 100 17.54 -9.34 -0.63
CA ASP A 100 18.06 -8.30 -1.52
C ASP A 100 17.00 -7.23 -1.82
N LEU A 101 15.73 -7.63 -1.87
CA LEU A 101 14.61 -6.69 -1.91
C LEU A 101 14.42 -5.98 -0.56
N ILE A 102 14.41 -6.73 0.55
CA ILE A 102 14.17 -6.17 1.89
C ILE A 102 15.24 -5.11 2.25
N LYS A 103 16.51 -5.38 1.91
CA LYS A 103 17.62 -4.42 2.14
C LYS A 103 17.43 -3.08 1.42
N LYS A 104 16.61 -3.01 0.36
CA LYS A 104 16.30 -1.74 -0.32
C LYS A 104 15.32 -0.87 0.44
N LEU A 105 14.61 -1.42 1.43
CA LEU A 105 13.64 -0.72 2.27
C LEU A 105 14.22 -0.23 3.58
N VAL A 106 15.49 -0.52 3.87
CA VAL A 106 16.14 -0.20 5.14
C VAL A 106 17.47 0.50 4.89
N PHE A 107 17.86 1.37 5.81
CA PHE A 107 19.22 1.91 5.85
C PHE A 107 20.21 0.83 6.35
N PRO A 108 21.53 1.01 6.09
CA PRO A 108 22.54 0.07 6.56
C PRO A 108 22.56 -0.15 8.08
N ASP A 109 22.05 0.81 8.86
CA ASP A 109 21.92 0.72 10.32
C ASP A 109 20.65 -0.02 10.79
N GLY A 110 19.85 -0.52 9.86
CA GLY A 110 18.60 -1.23 10.12
C GLY A 110 17.38 -0.33 10.36
N THR A 111 17.54 1.00 10.33
CA THR A 111 16.39 1.92 10.43
C THR A 111 15.62 1.99 9.11
N ILE A 112 14.31 2.25 9.18
CA ILE A 112 13.45 2.30 8.00
C ILE A 112 13.28 3.78 7.56
N PRO A 113 13.68 4.18 6.34
CA PRO A 113 13.29 5.46 5.77
C PRO A 113 11.76 5.51 5.65
N LYS A 114 11.15 6.50 6.30
CA LYS A 114 9.69 6.68 6.27
C LYS A 114 9.33 8.04 5.69
N CYS A 115 8.30 8.04 4.86
CA CYS A 115 7.58 9.25 4.54
C CYS A 115 6.81 9.74 5.79
N ILE A 116 6.55 11.03 5.86
CA ILE A 116 6.01 11.73 7.03
C ILE A 116 4.47 11.77 6.99
N GLN A 117 3.88 11.79 5.79
CA GLN A 117 2.43 11.73 5.59
C GLN A 117 2.01 10.34 5.11
N PHE A 118 0.73 10.19 4.76
CA PHE A 118 0.20 9.04 4.04
C PHE A 118 0.11 9.35 2.53
N PRO A 119 0.14 8.34 1.65
CA PRO A 119 0.32 8.53 0.22
C PRO A 119 -1.03 8.80 -0.39
N LEU A 120 -1.09 9.84 -1.23
CA LEU A 120 -2.30 10.26 -1.88
C LEU A 120 -2.15 10.09 -3.39
N PRO A 121 -3.21 9.70 -4.12
CA PRO A 121 -3.21 9.77 -5.57
C PRO A 121 -2.87 11.20 -6.04
N THR A 122 -2.07 11.32 -7.10
CA THR A 122 -1.86 12.62 -7.73
C THR A 122 -3.16 13.10 -8.36
N ARG A 123 -3.31 14.43 -8.46
CA ARG A 123 -4.54 15.06 -8.96
C ARG A 123 -5.00 14.52 -10.32
N ASP A 124 -4.06 14.16 -11.19
CA ASP A 124 -4.35 13.68 -12.54
C ASP A 124 -4.81 12.21 -12.60
N CYS A 125 -4.72 11.46 -11.50
CA CYS A 125 -5.25 10.10 -11.37
C CYS A 125 -6.65 10.05 -10.76
N LEU A 126 -7.05 11.05 -9.95
CA LEU A 126 -8.25 10.99 -9.09
C LEU A 126 -9.54 10.52 -9.79
N PHE A 127 -9.75 10.92 -11.05
CA PHE A 127 -10.95 10.61 -11.82
C PHE A 127 -10.67 9.69 -13.02
N LYS A 128 -9.56 8.95 -12.97
CA LYS A 128 -9.18 7.95 -13.99
C LYS A 128 -9.25 6.55 -13.40
N ASN A 129 -9.27 5.54 -14.27
CA ASN A 129 -9.30 4.15 -13.85
C ASN A 129 -7.94 3.47 -14.12
N PRO A 130 -6.95 3.62 -13.21
CA PRO A 130 -5.62 3.03 -13.37
C PRO A 130 -5.60 1.50 -13.33
N LEU A 131 -6.75 0.84 -13.13
CA LEU A 131 -6.86 -0.61 -13.12
C LEU A 131 -7.16 -1.18 -14.51
N PHE A 132 -7.98 -0.51 -15.32
CA PHE A 132 -8.51 -1.11 -16.56
C PHE A 132 -8.54 -0.20 -17.79
N ASP A 133 -8.14 1.07 -17.69
CA ASP A 133 -8.22 1.99 -18.84
C ASP A 133 -7.06 1.86 -19.86
N LEU A 134 -6.14 0.93 -19.61
CA LEU A 134 -4.97 0.61 -20.45
C LEU A 134 -3.98 1.76 -20.67
N THR A 135 -4.16 2.90 -19.99
CA THR A 135 -3.41 4.14 -20.29
C THR A 135 -2.90 4.84 -19.03
N THR A 136 -3.58 4.70 -17.91
CA THR A 136 -3.29 5.45 -16.69
C THR A 136 -2.38 4.65 -15.77
N VAL A 137 -1.19 5.20 -15.50
CA VAL A 137 -0.33 4.75 -14.41
C VAL A 137 -0.81 5.38 -13.10
N LEU A 138 -1.01 4.58 -12.05
CA LEU A 138 -1.31 5.10 -10.72
C LEU A 138 -0.08 5.85 -10.20
N LYS A 139 -0.22 7.15 -9.99
CA LYS A 139 0.79 7.96 -9.33
C LYS A 139 0.31 8.33 -7.94
N ILE A 140 1.17 8.10 -6.97
CA ILE A 140 0.95 8.48 -5.58
C ILE A 140 2.12 9.34 -5.10
N TRP A 141 1.84 10.26 -4.20
CA TRP A 141 2.83 11.20 -3.68
C TRP A 141 2.80 11.27 -2.16
N ASN A 142 3.95 11.63 -1.59
CA ASN A 142 4.14 11.82 -0.15
C ASN A 142 5.34 12.78 0.08
N PHE A 143 5.65 13.10 1.33
CA PHE A 143 6.84 13.84 1.73
C PHE A 143 7.73 13.02 2.64
N ASN A 144 9.04 13.15 2.50
CA ASN A 144 10.02 12.70 3.49
C ASN A 144 10.71 13.93 4.13
N LYS A 145 11.72 13.70 4.98
CA LYS A 145 12.46 14.78 5.65
C LYS A 145 13.21 15.73 4.70
N ASN A 146 13.42 15.33 3.45
CA ASN A 146 14.28 16.00 2.48
C ASN A 146 13.51 16.57 1.28
N GLY A 147 12.28 16.13 1.02
CA GLY A 147 11.48 16.61 -0.12
C GLY A 147 10.28 15.73 -0.47
N GLY A 148 9.72 15.98 -1.65
CA GLY A 148 8.63 15.21 -2.21
C GLY A 148 9.09 13.84 -2.73
N VAL A 149 8.25 12.83 -2.50
CA VAL A 149 8.42 11.46 -3.01
C VAL A 149 7.24 11.15 -3.91
N ILE A 150 7.50 10.57 -5.08
CA ILE A 150 6.46 10.13 -6.02
C ILE A 150 6.74 8.67 -6.37
N GLY A 151 5.70 7.85 -6.28
CA GLY A 151 5.70 6.48 -6.77
C GLY A 151 4.76 6.35 -7.96
N ALA A 152 5.19 5.64 -9.00
CA ALA A 152 4.42 5.36 -10.20
C ALA A 152 4.26 3.86 -10.36
N PHE A 153 3.02 3.38 -10.40
CA PHE A 153 2.65 1.98 -10.34
C PHE A 153 1.74 1.63 -11.52
N ASN A 154 2.15 0.65 -12.32
CA ASN A 154 1.26 0.04 -13.29
C ASN A 154 0.36 -0.95 -12.56
N CYS A 155 -0.93 -0.64 -12.44
CA CYS A 155 -1.89 -1.42 -11.68
C CYS A 155 -2.72 -2.37 -12.56
N GLN A 156 -2.43 -2.51 -13.86
CA GLN A 156 -3.38 -3.09 -14.81
C GLN A 156 -3.31 -4.61 -14.99
N GLY A 157 -2.43 -5.31 -14.26
CA GLY A 157 -2.19 -6.75 -14.42
C GLY A 157 -1.07 -7.01 -15.41
#